data_AF-A0A0U2YHE3-F1
#
_entry.id   AF-A0A0U2YHE3-F1
#
_cell.length_a   1.000
_cell.length_b   1.000
_cell.length_c   1.000
_cell.angle_alpha   90.00
_cell.angle_beta   90.00
_cell.angle_gamma   90.00
#
_symmetry.space_group_name_H-M   'P 1'
#
loop_
_entity.id
_entity.type
_entity.pdbx_description
1 polymer ?
#
loop_
_entity_poly.entity_id
_entity_poly.type
_entity_poly.pdbx_seq_one_letter_code
_entity_poly.pdbx_strand_id
1 'polypeptide(L)'
;MKTRKIRERIALIDKRLANAEAYLARNVNVEGKHYLHFDDWEGNSGHPLWMKNHMVPRAQRARTAQVKTLEQIVAKAKDKRISQRRRGV
;
A
#
# COMPACT_ATOMS: atom_id res chain seq x y z
N MET A 1 14.84 -11.21 4.54
CA MET A 1 14.36 -10.00 5.26
C MET A 1 13.65 -8.98 4.36
N LYS A 2 14.20 -8.60 3.19
CA LYS A 2 13.60 -7.57 2.30
C LYS A 2 12.17 -7.92 1.83
N THR A 3 11.93 -9.17 1.44
CA THR A 3 10.64 -9.65 0.95
C THR A 3 9.54 -9.60 2.01
N ARG A 4 9.87 -9.96 3.26
CA ARG A 4 8.95 -9.92 4.41
C ARG A 4 8.47 -8.49 4.67
N LYS A 5 9.41 -7.53 4.75
CA LYS A 5 9.08 -6.11 4.94
C LYS A 5 8.22 -5.53 3.82
N ILE A 6 8.43 -5.97 2.57
CA ILE A 6 7.58 -5.54 1.43
C ILE A 6 6.16 -6.11 1.57
N ARG A 7 6.01 -7.39 1.95
CA ARG A 7 4.70 -8.00 2.21
C ARG A 7 3.95 -7.32 3.35
N GLU A 8 4.65 -7.01 4.45
CA GLU A 8 4.08 -6.26 5.58
C GLU A 8 3.60 -4.87 5.15
N ARG A 9 4.36 -4.17 4.29
CA ARG A 9 3.95 -2.88 3.73
C ARG A 9 2.72 -3.00 2.83
N ILE A 10 2.66 -4.03 1.98
CA ILE A 10 1.47 -4.29 1.14
C ILE A 10 0.25 -4.53 2.05
N ALA A 11 0.37 -5.40 3.05
CA ALA A 11 -0.72 -5.69 3.98
C ALA A 11 -1.21 -4.44 4.73
N LEU A 12 -0.28 -3.57 5.15
CA LEU A 12 -0.64 -2.29 5.77
C LEU A 12 -1.39 -1.36 4.81
N ILE A 13 -0.96 -1.28 3.55
CA ILE A 13 -1.63 -0.47 2.53
C ILE A 13 -3.03 -1.04 2.25
N ASP A 14 -3.18 -2.37 2.16
CA ASP A 14 -4.46 -3.03 1.94
C ASP A 14 -5.43 -2.75 3.10
N LYS A 15 -4.96 -2.81 4.35
CA LYS A 15 -5.76 -2.42 5.53
C LYS A 15 -6.21 -0.96 5.43
N ARG A 16 -5.31 -0.05 5.05
CA ARG A 16 -5.62 1.38 4.88
C ARG A 16 -6.66 1.61 3.79
N LEU A 17 -6.56 0.93 2.66
CA LEU A 17 -7.52 1.01 1.57
C LEU A 17 -8.90 0.49 2.00
N ALA A 18 -8.96 -0.64 2.72
CA ALA A 18 -10.22 -1.18 3.22
C ALA A 18 -10.91 -0.21 4.21
N ASN A 19 -10.14 0.38 5.14
CA ASN A 19 -10.69 1.37 6.06
C ASN A 19 -11.16 2.64 5.34
N ALA A 20 -10.43 3.06 4.30
CA ALA A 20 -10.81 4.18 3.46
C ALA A 20 -12.13 3.91 2.72
N GLU A 21 -12.32 2.73 2.15
CA GLU A 21 -13.60 2.34 1.53
C GLU A 21 -14.75 2.38 2.54
N ALA A 22 -14.54 1.86 3.75
CA ALA A 22 -15.53 1.92 4.82
C ALA A 22 -15.85 3.36 5.27
N TYR A 23 -14.86 4.26 5.28
CA TYR A 23 -15.09 5.68 5.60
C TYR A 23 -15.80 6.43 4.48
N LEU A 24 -15.44 6.21 3.21
CA LEU A 24 -16.16 6.79 2.07
C LEU A 24 -17.62 6.31 2.01
N ALA A 25 -17.87 5.04 2.35
CA ALA A 25 -19.22 4.49 2.41
C ALA A 25 -20.08 5.17 3.49
N ARG A 26 -19.49 5.61 4.60
CA ARG A 26 -20.19 6.41 5.63
C ARG A 26 -20.57 7.80 5.10
N ASN A 27 -19.75 8.39 4.23
CA ASN A 27 -19.94 9.73 3.63
C ASN A 27 -20.21 10.85 4.66
N VAL A 28 -19.71 10.69 5.89
CA VAL A 28 -19.82 11.70 6.95
C VAL A 28 -18.53 12.48 7.00
N ASN A 29 -18.63 13.81 7.05
CA ASN A 29 -17.49 14.65 7.37
C ASN A 29 -17.26 14.60 8.88
N VAL A 30 -16.23 13.91 9.33
CA VAL A 30 -15.86 13.90 10.74
C VAL A 30 -14.97 15.10 11.03
N GLU A 31 -15.53 16.09 11.74
CA GLU A 31 -14.78 17.26 12.20
C GLU A 31 -13.61 16.82 13.08
N GLY A 32 -12.41 16.93 12.55
CA GLY A 32 -11.21 16.63 13.29
C GLY A 32 -10.77 17.82 14.14
N LYS A 33 -10.33 17.58 15.38
CA LYS A 33 -9.80 18.61 16.29
C LYS A 33 -8.46 19.25 15.84
N HIS A 34 -7.86 18.79 14.75
CA HIS A 34 -6.52 19.19 14.30
C HIS A 34 -6.49 19.41 12.79
N TYR A 35 -5.58 20.26 12.32
CA TYR A 35 -5.44 20.59 10.90
C TYR A 35 -4.56 19.58 10.11
N LEU A 36 -4.02 18.55 10.78
CA LEU A 36 -3.06 17.58 10.21
C LEU A 36 -3.64 16.18 9.96
N HIS A 37 -4.96 16.03 9.87
CA HIS A 37 -5.64 14.73 9.69
C HIS A 37 -5.51 14.11 8.28
N PHE A 38 -4.54 14.56 7.49
CA PHE A 38 -4.36 14.13 6.11
C PHE A 38 -3.89 12.67 5.95
N ASP A 39 -3.52 12.02 7.05
CA ASP A 39 -3.07 10.62 7.11
C ASP A 39 -3.99 9.75 7.98
N ASP A 40 -5.18 10.22 8.37
CA ASP A 40 -6.14 9.39 9.11
C ASP A 40 -6.86 8.41 8.17
N TRP A 41 -6.48 7.15 8.29
CA TRP A 41 -7.08 6.05 7.53
C TRP A 41 -8.22 5.36 8.28
N GLU A 42 -8.43 5.65 9.56
CA GLU A 42 -9.49 5.03 10.37
C GLU A 42 -10.83 5.76 10.20
N GLY A 43 -10.79 6.95 9.59
CA GLY A 43 -11.98 7.77 9.39
C GLY A 43 -12.52 8.29 10.72
N ASN A 44 -11.62 8.58 11.65
CA ASN A 44 -11.92 9.26 12.90
C ASN A 44 -11.88 10.79 12.71
N SER A 45 -11.38 11.25 11.56
CA SER A 45 -11.19 12.66 11.20
C SER A 45 -10.91 12.81 9.70
N GLY A 46 -11.20 14.00 9.17
CA GLY A 46 -10.81 14.40 7.81
C GLY A 46 -11.95 14.34 6.78
N HIS A 47 -11.78 15.02 5.65
CA HIS A 47 -12.86 15.18 4.68
C HIS A 47 -12.97 13.97 3.71
N PRO A 48 -14.15 13.37 3.49
CA PRO A 48 -14.32 12.25 2.55
C PRO A 48 -13.75 12.53 1.15
N LEU A 49 -13.99 13.73 0.60
CA LEU A 49 -13.41 14.15 -0.68
C LEU A 49 -11.88 14.16 -0.68
N TRP A 50 -11.23 14.57 0.41
CA TRP A 50 -9.77 14.55 0.50
C TRP A 50 -9.25 13.12 0.39
N MET A 51 -9.87 12.20 1.14
CA MET A 51 -9.47 10.82 1.14
C MET A 51 -9.69 10.16 -0.23
N LYS A 52 -10.84 10.44 -0.87
CA LYS A 52 -11.17 9.97 -2.23
C LYS A 52 -10.19 10.48 -3.28
N ASN A 53 -9.83 11.76 -3.23
CA ASN A 53 -9.07 12.42 -4.30
C ASN A 53 -7.55 12.30 -4.13
N HIS A 54 -7.06 12.18 -2.89
CA HIS A 54 -5.62 12.22 -2.61
C HIS A 54 -5.10 10.95 -1.95
N MET A 55 -5.71 10.53 -0.83
CA MET A 55 -5.19 9.41 -0.05
C MET A 55 -5.33 8.08 -0.79
N VAL A 56 -6.56 7.72 -1.20
CA VAL A 56 -6.84 6.44 -1.89
C VAL A 56 -6.00 6.28 -3.17
N PRO A 57 -5.92 7.25 -4.10
CA PRO A 57 -5.09 7.12 -5.29
C PRO A 57 -3.59 6.99 -4.96
N ARG A 58 -3.10 7.73 -3.95
CA ARG A 58 -1.71 7.64 -3.50
C ARG A 58 -1.39 6.26 -2.94
N ALA A 59 -2.27 5.70 -2.11
CA ALA A 59 -2.11 4.36 -1.55
C ALA A 59 -2.17 3.27 -2.62
N GLN A 60 -3.08 3.37 -3.60
CA GLN A 60 -3.12 2.44 -4.74
C GLN A 60 -1.81 2.47 -5.54
N ARG A 61 -1.27 3.65 -5.85
CA ARG A 61 0.04 3.78 -6.53
C ARG A 61 1.16 3.16 -5.70
N ALA A 62 1.18 3.41 -4.40
CA ALA A 62 2.16 2.83 -3.48
C ALA A 62 2.08 1.30 -3.46
N ARG A 63 0.86 0.73 -3.42
CA ARG A 63 0.61 -0.71 -3.51
C ARG A 63 1.20 -1.30 -4.78
N THR A 64 0.87 -0.73 -5.95
CA THR A 64 1.37 -1.18 -7.25
C THR A 64 2.89 -1.16 -7.31
N ALA A 65 3.53 -0.12 -6.78
CA ALA A 65 4.99 -0.04 -6.71
C ALA A 65 5.60 -1.16 -5.83
N GLN A 66 5.00 -1.46 -4.67
CA GLN A 66 5.47 -2.54 -3.79
C GLN A 66 5.30 -3.93 -4.44
N VAL A 67 4.16 -4.17 -5.12
CA VAL A 67 3.91 -5.42 -5.87
C VAL A 67 4.95 -5.59 -6.99
N LYS A 68 5.16 -4.56 -7.81
CA LYS A 68 6.19 -4.58 -8.87
C LYS A 68 7.59 -4.84 -8.31
N THR A 69 7.93 -4.24 -7.17
CA THR A 69 9.22 -4.48 -6.49
C THR A 69 9.34 -5.95 -6.06
N LEU A 70 8.26 -6.53 -5.52
CA LEU A 70 8.23 -7.93 -5.11
C LEU A 70 8.41 -8.87 -6.30
N GLU A 71 7.72 -8.62 -7.41
CA GLU A 71 7.85 -9.39 -8.66
C GLU A 71 9.28 -9.34 -9.21
N GLN A 72 9.90 -8.16 -9.23
CA GLN A 72 11.28 -7.99 -9.67
C GLN A 72 12.27 -8.78 -8.80
N ILE A 73 12.05 -8.84 -7.48
CA ILE A 73 12.88 -9.64 -6.57
C ILE A 73 12.75 -11.13 -6.90
N VAL A 74 11.53 -11.61 -7.14
CA VAL A 74 11.26 -13.02 -7.49
C VAL A 74 11.87 -13.37 -8.85
N ALA A 75 11.71 -12.51 -9.86
CA ALA A 75 12.30 -12.69 -11.19
C ALA A 75 13.82 -12.79 -11.11
N LYS A 76 14.48 -11.85 -10.43
CA LYS A 76 15.95 -11.88 -10.23
C LYS A 76 16.42 -13.13 -9.51
N ALA A 77 15.66 -13.63 -8.53
CA ALA A 77 15.98 -14.88 -7.85
C ALA A 77 15.88 -16.10 -8.77
N LYS A 78 14.87 -16.15 -9.64
CA LYS A 78 14.72 -17.18 -10.67
C LYS A 78 15.86 -17.14 -11.68
N ASP A 79 16.19 -15.97 -12.19
CA ASP A 79 17.28 -15.79 -13.17
C ASP A 79 18.63 -16.21 -12.59
N LYS A 80 18.91 -15.84 -11.33
CA LYS A 80 20.11 -16.28 -10.62
C LYS A 80 20.18 -17.80 -10.53
N ARG A 81 19.07 -18.47 -10.17
CA ARG A 81 19.00 -19.94 -10.08
C ARG A 81 19.24 -20.60 -11.44
N ILE A 82 18.66 -20.06 -12.52
CA ILE A 82 18.87 -20.58 -13.89
C ILE A 82 20.33 -20.39 -14.31
N SER A 83 20.91 -19.23 -14.03
CA SER A 83 22.33 -18.93 -14.33
C SER A 83 23.28 -19.87 -13.58
N GLN A 84 23.01 -20.15 -12.29
CA GLN A 84 23.79 -21.12 -11.51
C GLN A 84 23.73 -22.53 -12.10
N ARG A 85 22.54 -23.02 -12.47
CA ARG A 85 22.36 -24.33 -13.12
C ARG A 85 23.10 -24.46 -14.45
N ARG A 86 23.12 -23.39 -15.26
CA ARG A 86 23.83 -23.38 -16.56
C ARG A 86 25.36 -23.35 -16.42
N ARG A 87 25.88 -22.90 -15.27
CA ARG A 87 27.33 -22.81 -15.01
C ARG A 87 27.94 -24.08 -14.41
N GLY A 88 27.16 -25.13 -14.20
CA GLY A 88 27.71 -26.45 -13.83
C GLY A 88 28.37 -26.50 -12.45
N VAL A 89 27.68 -26.01 -11.42
CA VAL A 89 27.81 -26.53 -10.05
C VAL A 89 26.54 -27.32 -9.74
#